data_AF-A0A1M5XEK6-F1
#
_entry.id   AF-A0A1M5XEK6-F1
#
_cell.length_a   1.000
_cell.length_b   1.000
_cell.length_c   1.000
_cell.angle_alpha   90.00
_cell.angle_beta   90.00
_cell.angle_gamma   90.00
#
_symmetry.space_group_name_H-M   'P 1'
#
loop_
_entity.id
_entity.type
_entity.pdbx_description
1 polymer ?
#
loop_
_entity_poly.entity_id
_entity_poly.type
_entity_poly.pdbx_seq_one_letter_code
_entity_poly.pdbx_strand_id
1 'polypeptide(L)'
;MSSAFHSYELLVFADQKVRSNRALKKVIAQSPGKTRITVKPEDVGDLGVDLGRGFERIAGSRYKPKLQGASRLVENLRSVQAVYELNVTKTIWETITIFPVR
;
A
#
# COMPACT_ATOMS: atom_id res chain seq x y z
N MET A 1 7.97 -2.70 -6.34
CA MET A 1 8.15 -3.84 -5.42
C MET A 1 7.03 -4.82 -5.69
N SER A 2 7.28 -6.12 -5.59
CA SER A 2 6.20 -7.12 -5.48
C SER A 2 6.11 -7.55 -4.02
N SER A 3 4.97 -7.42 -3.38
CA SER A 3 4.80 -7.71 -1.95
C SER A 3 3.49 -8.45 -1.68
N ALA A 4 3.45 -9.14 -0.55
CA ALA A 4 2.29 -9.89 -0.10
C ALA A 4 2.17 -9.82 1.42
N PHE A 5 0.92 -9.83 1.90
CA PHE A 5 0.65 -9.98 3.32
C PHE A 5 1.00 -11.39 3.79
N HIS A 6 1.38 -11.53 5.06
CA HIS A 6 1.56 -12.85 5.67
C HIS A 6 0.23 -13.60 5.81
N SER A 7 -0.89 -12.89 5.93
CA SER A 7 -2.22 -13.49 6.03
C SER A 7 -3.33 -12.53 5.57
N TYR A 8 -4.55 -13.07 5.41
CA TYR A 8 -5.73 -12.27 5.07
C TYR A 8 -6.15 -11.36 6.22
N GLU A 9 -6.00 -11.80 7.47
CA GLU A 9 -6.31 -11.01 8.67
C GLU A 9 -5.45 -9.75 8.74
N LEU A 10 -4.17 -9.84 8.35
CA LEU A 10 -3.27 -8.68 8.28
C LEU A 10 -3.66 -7.70 7.18
N LEU A 11 -4.18 -8.19 6.04
CA LEU A 11 -4.74 -7.35 5.00
C LEU A 11 -5.96 -6.57 5.53
N VAL A 12 -6.91 -7.27 6.15
CA VAL A 12 -8.12 -6.66 6.73
C VAL A 12 -7.75 -5.65 7.82
N PHE A 13 -6.84 -6.02 8.71
CA PHE A 13 -6.31 -5.12 9.73
C PHE A 13 -5.73 -3.84 9.12
N ALA A 14 -4.88 -3.96 8.10
CA ALA A 14 -4.26 -2.80 7.48
C ALA A 14 -5.28 -1.89 6.78
N ASP A 15 -6.24 -2.44 6.02
CA ASP A 15 -7.31 -1.66 5.39
C ASP A 15 -8.15 -0.92 6.43
N GLN A 16 -8.52 -1.59 7.53
CA GLN A 16 -9.20 -0.96 8.66
C GLN A 16 -8.38 0.19 9.26
N LYS A 17 -7.07 0.02 9.44
CA LYS A 17 -6.19 1.07 9.96
C LYS A 17 -6.14 2.29 9.05
N VAL A 18 -6.05 2.09 7.73
CA VAL A 18 -6.09 3.21 6.76
C VAL A 18 -7.39 3.99 6.86
N ARG A 19 -8.52 3.27 7.03
CA ARG A 19 -9.85 3.87 7.18
C ARG A 19 -10.04 4.57 8.53
N SER A 20 -9.54 3.97 9.62
CA SER A 20 -9.75 4.46 10.99
C SER A 20 -8.77 5.57 11.38
N ASN A 21 -7.52 5.51 10.89
CA ASN A 21 -6.43 6.44 11.28
C ASN A 21 -6.47 7.78 10.54
N ARG A 22 -7.64 8.18 10.02
CA ARG A 22 -7.85 9.41 9.24
C ARG A 22 -7.03 9.54 7.95
N ALA A 23 -6.12 8.62 7.63
CA ALA A 23 -5.31 8.63 6.41
C ALA A 23 -6.18 8.73 5.15
N LEU A 24 -7.17 7.83 5.02
CA LEU A 24 -8.11 7.87 3.89
C LEU A 24 -8.89 9.19 3.84
N LYS A 25 -9.44 9.63 4.98
CA LYS A 25 -10.21 10.89 5.07
C LYS A 25 -9.38 12.12 4.68
N LYS A 26 -8.12 12.16 5.09
CA LYS A 26 -7.16 13.23 4.77
C LYS A 26 -6.90 13.28 3.26
N VAL A 27 -6.62 12.14 2.63
CA VAL A 27 -6.36 12.07 1.18
C VAL A 27 -7.61 12.46 0.37
N ILE A 28 -8.81 12.05 0.81
CA ILE A 28 -10.08 12.49 0.23
C ILE A 28 -10.20 14.01 0.28
N ALA A 29 -9.99 14.62 1.45
CA ALA A 29 -10.11 16.07 1.62
C ALA A 29 -9.09 16.86 0.78
N GLN A 30 -7.90 16.29 0.55
CA GLN A 30 -6.86 16.88 -0.30
C GLN A 30 -7.10 16.68 -1.80
N SER A 31 -8.06 15.84 -2.19
CA SER A 31 -8.34 15.47 -3.58
C SER A 31 -9.81 15.71 -3.97
N PRO A 32 -10.33 16.95 -3.85
CA PRO A 32 -11.72 17.24 -4.18
C PRO A 32 -12.04 16.89 -5.64
N GLY A 33 -13.22 16.30 -5.86
CA GLY A 33 -13.70 15.93 -7.19
C GLY A 33 -13.08 14.65 -7.79
N LYS A 34 -12.10 14.02 -7.13
CA LYS A 34 -11.58 12.73 -7.59
C LYS A 34 -12.46 11.58 -7.11
N THR A 35 -12.76 10.65 -8.02
CA THR A 35 -13.44 9.39 -7.71
C THR A 35 -12.48 8.24 -7.43
N ARG A 36 -11.19 8.41 -7.74
CA ARG A 36 -10.15 7.42 -7.47
C ARG A 36 -8.97 8.11 -6.80
N ILE A 37 -8.52 7.54 -5.67
CA ILE A 37 -7.43 8.10 -4.87
C ILE A 37 -6.44 7.02 -4.48
N THR A 38 -5.18 7.43 -4.32
CA THR A 38 -4.12 6.60 -3.80
C THR A 38 -3.74 7.12 -2.42
N VAL A 39 -3.87 6.27 -1.41
CA VAL A 39 -3.29 6.52 -0.08
C VAL A 39 -1.87 5.97 -0.09
N LYS A 40 -0.91 6.87 0.14
CA LYS A 40 0.51 6.51 0.09
C LYS A 40 1.03 6.11 1.47
N PRO A 41 2.18 5.43 1.56
CA PRO A 41 2.75 4.99 2.84
C PRO A 41 2.97 6.15 3.82
N GLU A 42 3.38 7.32 3.31
CA GLU A 42 3.55 8.54 4.10
C GLU A 42 2.25 9.08 4.74
N ASP A 43 1.08 8.75 4.17
CA ASP A 43 -0.21 9.11 4.75
C ASP A 43 -0.65 8.13 5.84
N VAL A 44 -0.19 6.89 5.78
CA VAL A 44 -0.55 5.80 6.71
C VAL A 44 0.39 5.77 7.91
N GLY A 45 1.69 5.91 7.67
CA GLY A 45 2.74 5.70 8.65
C GLY A 45 3.01 4.23 8.95
N ASP A 46 3.73 3.98 10.05
CA ASP A 46 4.03 2.65 10.57
C ASP A 46 2.83 2.10 11.37
N LEU A 47 2.36 0.90 11.01
CA LEU A 47 1.22 0.23 11.63
C LEU A 47 1.59 -0.62 12.86
N GLY A 48 2.88 -0.71 13.22
CA GLY A 48 3.36 -1.32 14.46
C GLY A 48 3.54 -2.84 14.41
N VAL A 49 3.23 -3.49 13.28
CA VAL A 49 3.25 -4.95 13.12
C VAL A 49 3.84 -5.34 11.77
N ASP A 50 4.50 -6.49 11.72
CA ASP A 50 4.98 -7.07 10.44
C ASP A 50 3.78 -7.55 9.62
N LEU A 51 3.47 -6.82 8.55
CA LEU A 51 2.34 -7.13 7.69
C LEU A 51 2.70 -8.16 6.64
N GLY A 52 3.96 -8.27 6.25
CA GLY A 52 4.33 -8.96 5.04
C GLY A 52 5.77 -8.81 4.61
N ARG A 53 6.03 -9.44 3.46
CA ARG A 53 7.32 -9.42 2.80
C ARG A 53 7.17 -9.02 1.33
N GLY A 54 8.26 -8.58 0.74
CA GLY A 54 8.32 -8.24 -0.66
C GLY A 54 9.68 -8.47 -1.27
N PHE A 55 9.74 -8.29 -2.58
CA PHE A 55 10.94 -8.41 -3.38
C PHE A 55 11.15 -7.10 -4.14
N GLU A 56 12.34 -6.54 -3.96
CA GLU A 56 12.80 -5.37 -4.69
C GLU A 56 13.79 -5.79 -5.76
N ARG A 57 13.65 -5.18 -6.94
CA ARG A 57 14.65 -5.35 -8.00
C ARG A 57 15.93 -4.63 -7.59
N ILE A 58 17.06 -5.29 -7.74
CA ILE A 58 18.39 -4.71 -7.50
C ILE A 58 18.77 -3.73 -8.62
N ALA A 59 18.32 -3.98 -9.85
CA ALA A 59 18.46 -3.07 -10.99
C ALA A 59 17.11 -2.44 -11.41
N GLY A 60 17.21 -1.22 -11.98
CA GLY A 60 16.12 -0.59 -12.73
C GLY A 60 15.95 -1.18 -14.13
N SER A 61 15.08 -0.58 -14.96
CA SER A 61 14.77 -1.05 -16.32
C SER A 61 15.94 -0.94 -17.32
N ARG A 62 17.01 -0.20 -17.01
CA ARG A 62 18.20 -0.09 -17.85
C ARG A 62 19.23 -1.15 -17.48
N TYR A 63 19.86 -1.75 -18.49
CA TYR A 63 20.93 -2.72 -18.33
C TYR A 63 22.08 -2.13 -17.50
N LYS A 64 22.24 -2.63 -16.27
CA LYS A 64 23.33 -2.27 -15.36
C LYS A 64 24.02 -3.57 -14.94
N PRO A 65 25.11 -4.00 -15.61
CA PRO A 65 25.73 -5.31 -15.42
C PRO A 65 26.05 -5.65 -13.97
N LYS A 66 26.44 -4.63 -13.18
CA LYS A 66 26.81 -4.76 -11.76
C LYS A 66 25.62 -4.82 -10.79
N LEU A 67 24.40 -4.60 -11.26
CA LEU A 67 23.17 -4.61 -10.46
C LEU A 67 22.19 -5.71 -10.92
N GLN A 68 22.64 -6.61 -11.78
CA GLN A 68 21.87 -7.79 -12.17
C GLN A 68 21.95 -8.84 -11.04
N GLY A 69 20.86 -9.56 -10.81
CA GLY A 69 20.81 -10.61 -9.79
C GLY A 69 19.40 -10.93 -9.33
N ALA A 70 19.31 -11.89 -8.41
CA ALA A 70 18.04 -12.23 -7.76
C ALA A 70 17.46 -11.00 -7.06
N SER A 71 16.12 -10.88 -7.06
CA SER A 71 15.47 -9.80 -6.32
C SER A 71 15.83 -9.87 -4.84
N ARG A 72 16.03 -8.72 -4.22
CA ARG A 72 16.32 -8.62 -2.78
C ARG A 72 15.03 -8.84 -2.00
N LEU A 73 15.03 -9.83 -1.10
CA LEU A 73 13.97 -10.01 -0.12
C LEU A 73 13.96 -8.80 0.85
N VAL A 74 12.76 -8.28 1.10
CA VAL A 74 12.47 -7.25 2.10
C VAL A 74 11.42 -7.82 3.04
N GLU A 75 11.79 -7.98 4.30
CA GLU A 75 10.92 -8.47 5.36
C GLU A 75 10.45 -7.30 6.23
N ASN A 76 9.52 -7.57 7.14
CA ASN A 76 9.04 -6.59 8.11
C ASN A 76 8.46 -5.33 7.45
N LEU A 77 7.57 -5.52 6.47
CA LEU A 77 6.84 -4.42 5.85
C LEU A 77 5.74 -3.95 6.82
N ARG A 78 5.84 -2.71 7.30
CA ARG A 78 4.99 -2.19 8.38
C ARG A 78 4.05 -1.07 7.96
N SER A 79 4.05 -0.70 6.68
CA SER A 79 3.10 0.26 6.11
C SER A 79 2.36 -0.35 4.91
N VAL A 80 1.42 0.41 4.34
CA VAL A 80 0.70 0.00 3.15
C VAL A 80 0.56 1.15 2.15
N GLN A 81 0.47 0.78 0.88
CA GLN A 81 -0.09 1.64 -0.16
C GLN A 81 -1.41 1.04 -0.60
N ALA A 82 -2.42 1.89 -0.81
CA ALA A 82 -3.75 1.45 -1.20
C ALA A 82 -4.36 2.39 -2.24
N VAL A 83 -5.20 1.83 -3.10
CA VAL A 83 -6.02 2.57 -4.06
C VAL A 83 -7.48 2.33 -3.72
N TYR A 84 -8.22 3.42 -3.58
CA TYR A 84 -9.64 3.40 -3.31
C TYR A 84 -10.39 4.07 -4.45
N GLU A 85 -11.59 3.58 -4.72
CA GLU A 85 -12.52 4.16 -5.68
C GLU A 85 -13.87 4.42 -5.01
N LEU A 86 -14.44 5.59 -5.27
CA LEU A 86 -15.74 5.98 -4.77
C LEU A 86 -16.82 5.26 -5.57
N ASN A 87 -17.52 4.35 -4.90
CA ASN A 87 -18.76 3.79 -5.41
C ASN A 87 -19.88 4.83 -5.23
N VAL A 88 -20.24 5.54 -6.30
CA VAL A 88 -21.23 6.63 -6.26
C VAL A 88 -22.63 6.15 -5.86
N THR A 89 -22.99 4.90 -6.18
CA THR A 89 -24.29 4.33 -5.85
C THR A 89 -24.41 4.04 -4.36
N LYS A 90 -23.34 3.52 -3.75
CA LYS A 90 -23.30 3.18 -2.32
C LYS A 90 -22.79 4.32 -1.45
N THR A 91 -22.22 5.36 -2.04
CA THR A 91 -21.53 6.48 -1.36
C THR A 91 -20.39 6.02 -0.43
N ILE A 92 -19.73 4.91 -0.77
CA ILE A 92 -18.58 4.35 -0.03
C ILE A 92 -17.33 4.29 -0.89
N TRP A 93 -16.17 4.41 -0.24
CA TRP A 93 -14.87 4.17 -0.86
C TRP A 93 -14.52 2.69 -0.77
N GLU A 94 -14.52 2.00 -1.92
CA GLU A 94 -14.18 0.59 -2.06
C GLU A 94 -12.67 0.43 -2.28
N THR A 95 -12.07 -0.60 -1.67
CA THR A 95 -10.64 -0.89 -1.80
C THR A 95 -10.42 -1.64 -3.12
N ILE A 96 -9.72 -1.02 -4.07
CA ILE A 96 -9.37 -1.66 -5.35
C ILE A 96 -8.14 -2.54 -5.19
N THR A 97 -7.13 -2.02 -4.49
CA THR A 97 -5.93 -2.77 -4.15
C THR A 97 -5.28 -2.18 -2.90
N ILE A 98 -4.66 -3.05 -2.11
CA ILE A 98 -3.86 -2.70 -0.95
C ILE A 98 -2.73 -3.70 -0.87
N PHE A 99 -1.52 -3.23 -0.57
CA PHE A 99 -0.35 -4.09 -0.44
C PHE A 99 0.64 -3.53 0.57
N PRO A 100 1.36 -4.40 1.31
CA PRO A 100 2.34 -3.97 2.29
C PRO A 100 3.56 -3.38 1.60
N VAL A 101 4.13 -2.37 2.23
CA VAL A 101 5.29 -1.61 1.74
C VAL A 101 6.12 -1.12 2.92
N ARG A 102 7.30 -0.59 2.59
CA ARG A 102 8.22 -0.03 3.56
C ARG A 102 7.79 1.37 4.01
#